data_AF-A0A5C8GG15-F1
#
_entry.id   AF-A0A5C8GG15-F1
#
_cell.length_a   1.000
_cell.length_b   1.000
_cell.length_c   1.000
_cell.angle_alpha   90.00
_cell.angle_beta   90.00
_cell.angle_gamma   90.00
#
_symmetry.space_group_name_H-M   'P 1'
#
loop_
_entity.id
_entity.type
_entity.pdbx_description
1 polymer ?
#
loop_
_entity_poly.entity_id
_entity_poly.type
_entity_poly.pdbx_seq_one_letter_code
_entity_poly.pdbx_strand_id
1 'polypeptide(L)'
;MCRFHRQRQAIALLQSHLGRINRNGHEYAMYTNIIAECFGQLGDSENQRHYLVESAMADFRGVIKENTSLRQLATLLFNEGDVERAYKYLSVAVGDANFFGTRIRNMQDTHLIPQIQRVHSEHLQKERTQILALLLVISIVAVLLIVTIARNRLLIRRYRTANTRVEDVNRLLNDAVRNLKHANLHMSEGNRLKDEYIGRFLDLSSTIIDHADARNKLHNRLAREKKMAELVRDLKSAEYLQELTRMFYLNFDAAFLNIYPDFVDKVNALLLPDQPLEQKKKEHLTTELRVLALIRLGINDNAKIASILRSRLTTIYTYRSKLKARAKDRDNFEQQVARIGTLEAER
;
A
#
# COMPACT_ATOMS: atom_id res chain seq x y z
N MET A 1 -15.11 49.63 79.28
CA MET A 1 -16.30 50.43 78.91
C MET A 1 -16.01 51.93 78.72
N CYS A 2 -15.31 52.63 79.64
CA CYS A 2 -15.04 54.08 79.49
C CYS A 2 -14.28 54.48 78.20
N ARG A 3 -13.35 53.65 77.71
CA ARG A 3 -12.55 53.96 76.51
C ARG A 3 -13.42 54.02 75.24
N PHE A 4 -14.32 53.06 75.04
CA PHE A 4 -15.24 53.05 73.89
C PHE A 4 -16.27 54.19 73.93
N HIS A 5 -16.76 54.55 75.13
CA HIS A 5 -17.69 55.66 75.30
C HIS A 5 -17.02 57.01 74.96
N ARG A 6 -15.75 57.18 75.37
CA ARG A 6 -14.95 58.36 75.02
C ARG A 6 -14.67 58.47 73.52
N GLN A 7 -14.41 57.34 72.83
CA GLN A 7 -14.22 57.37 71.37
C GLN A 7 -15.49 57.73 70.60
N ARG A 8 -16.66 57.24 71.02
CA ARG A 8 -17.94 57.63 70.40
C ARG A 8 -18.26 59.12 70.58
N GLN A 9 -17.97 59.68 71.76
CA GLN A 9 -18.10 61.13 71.99
C GLN A 9 -17.10 61.94 71.14
N ALA A 10 -15.85 61.47 71.01
CA ALA A 10 -14.85 62.10 70.16
C ALA A 10 -15.26 62.09 68.68
N ILE A 11 -15.77 60.97 68.17
CA ILE A 11 -16.28 60.86 66.80
C ILE A 11 -17.42 61.86 66.55
N ALA A 12 -18.42 61.92 67.45
CA ALA A 12 -19.55 62.83 67.30
C ALA A 12 -19.11 64.30 67.28
N LEU A 13 -18.15 64.67 68.14
CA LEU A 13 -17.60 66.03 68.19
C LEU A 13 -16.82 66.36 66.91
N LEU A 14 -15.94 65.47 66.46
CA LEU A 14 -15.14 65.67 65.24
C LEU A 14 -16.00 65.70 63.97
N GLN A 15 -17.04 64.86 63.87
CA GLN A 15 -17.99 64.86 62.76
C GLN A 15 -18.80 66.17 62.69
N SER A 16 -19.18 66.74 63.85
CA SER A 16 -19.87 68.03 63.89
C SER A 16 -19.02 69.20 63.38
N HIS A 17 -17.69 69.12 63.56
CA HIS A 17 -16.73 70.12 63.09
C HIS A 17 -16.34 69.91 61.63
N LEU A 18 -16.40 68.68 61.13
CA LEU A 18 -16.08 68.34 59.75
C LEU A 18 -16.90 69.14 58.72
N GLY A 19 -18.16 69.46 59.04
CA GLY A 19 -19.06 70.22 58.17
C GLY A 19 -18.66 71.69 57.97
N ARG A 20 -17.73 72.21 58.77
CA ARG A 20 -17.27 73.62 58.73
C ARG A 20 -15.87 73.77 58.12
N ILE A 21 -15.18 72.67 57.82
CA ILE A 21 -13.80 72.66 57.34
C ILE A 21 -13.78 72.43 55.83
N ASN A 22 -12.82 73.07 55.13
CA ASN A 22 -12.60 72.82 53.71
C ASN A 22 -12.15 71.37 53.48
N ARG A 23 -12.94 70.62 52.71
CA ARG A 23 -12.69 69.20 52.38
C ARG A 23 -11.36 68.92 51.68
N ASN A 24 -10.73 69.94 51.09
CA ASN A 24 -9.45 69.81 50.40
C ASN A 24 -8.28 70.39 51.22
N GLY A 25 -8.51 70.80 52.48
CA GLY A 25 -7.48 71.33 53.36
C GLY A 25 -6.81 70.24 54.22
N HIS A 26 -5.59 70.52 54.68
CA HIS A 26 -4.84 69.65 55.59
C HIS A 26 -5.61 69.32 56.87
N GLU A 27 -6.32 70.31 57.42
CA GLU A 27 -7.16 70.14 58.61
C GLU A 27 -8.23 69.06 58.40
N TYR A 28 -8.86 68.99 57.22
CA TYR A 28 -9.84 67.95 56.94
C TYR A 28 -9.21 66.56 56.92
N ALA A 29 -8.03 66.41 56.30
CA ALA A 29 -7.28 65.16 56.28
C ALA A 29 -6.89 64.71 57.70
N MET A 30 -6.44 65.63 58.57
CA MET A 30 -6.10 65.32 59.96
C MET A 30 -7.33 64.87 60.77
N TYR A 31 -8.44 65.59 60.68
CA TYR A 31 -9.65 65.25 61.44
C TYR A 31 -10.25 63.92 60.99
N THR A 32 -10.28 63.65 59.68
CA THR A 32 -10.76 62.37 59.13
C THR A 32 -9.84 61.21 59.50
N ASN A 33 -8.52 61.41 59.53
CA ASN A 33 -7.58 60.40 60.03
C ASN A 33 -7.84 60.05 61.51
N ILE A 34 -8.03 61.05 62.36
CA ILE A 34 -8.33 60.83 63.79
C ILE A 34 -9.68 60.10 63.95
N ILE A 35 -10.69 60.43 63.14
CA ILE A 35 -11.96 59.71 63.12
C ILE A 35 -11.74 58.23 62.72
N ALA A 36 -10.91 57.97 61.70
CA ALA A 36 -10.58 56.62 61.28
C ALA A 36 -9.88 55.81 62.39
N GLU A 37 -8.94 56.42 63.12
CA GLU A 37 -8.28 55.79 64.27
C GLU A 37 -9.28 55.45 65.39
N CYS A 38 -10.23 56.34 65.66
CA CYS A 38 -11.30 56.09 66.62
C CYS A 38 -12.19 54.90 66.21
N PHE A 39 -12.56 54.81 64.92
CA PHE A 39 -13.30 53.67 64.38
C PHE A 39 -12.50 52.36 64.40
N GLY A 40 -11.20 52.42 64.10
CA GLY A 40 -10.31 51.26 64.23
C GLY A 40 -10.23 50.75 65.67
N GLN A 41 -10.19 51.64 66.65
CA GLN A 41 -10.24 51.25 68.07
C GLN A 41 -11.60 50.67 68.49
N LEU A 42 -12.68 50.99 67.78
CA LEU A 42 -14.02 50.42 67.98
C LEU A 42 -14.22 49.06 67.27
N GLY A 43 -13.24 48.63 66.45
CA GLY A 43 -13.33 47.41 65.64
C GLY A 43 -14.17 47.57 64.37
N ASP A 44 -14.60 48.79 64.04
CA ASP A 44 -15.41 49.08 62.86
C ASP A 44 -14.49 49.34 61.65
N SER A 45 -14.08 48.25 61.01
CA SER A 45 -13.13 48.28 59.89
C SER A 45 -13.71 48.96 58.65
N GLU A 46 -15.04 48.93 58.46
CA GLU A 46 -15.70 49.52 57.30
C GLU A 46 -15.68 51.05 57.37
N ASN A 47 -16.07 51.61 58.53
CA ASN A 47 -15.97 53.05 58.76
C ASN A 47 -14.52 53.51 58.87
N GLN A 48 -13.63 52.73 59.50
CA GLN A 48 -12.20 53.02 59.49
C GLN A 48 -11.68 53.17 58.06
N ARG A 49 -11.96 52.20 57.17
CA ARG A 49 -11.56 52.24 55.76
C ARG A 49 -12.13 53.46 55.05
N HIS A 50 -13.43 53.75 55.24
CA HIS A 50 -14.09 54.89 54.62
C HIS A 50 -13.39 56.22 54.98
N TYR A 51 -13.16 56.46 56.26
CA TYR A 51 -12.50 57.69 56.72
C TYR A 51 -11.00 57.75 56.39
N LEU A 52 -10.30 56.61 56.31
CA LEU A 52 -8.93 56.55 55.79
C LEU A 52 -8.85 56.93 54.31
N VAL A 53 -9.80 56.49 53.50
CA VAL A 53 -9.90 56.86 52.08
C VAL A 53 -10.17 58.35 51.94
N GLU A 54 -11.17 58.89 52.66
CA GLU A 54 -11.48 60.34 52.62
C GLU A 54 -10.28 61.17 53.06
N SER A 55 -9.57 60.75 54.11
CA SER A 55 -8.35 61.40 54.59
C SER A 55 -7.23 61.36 53.55
N ALA A 56 -6.95 60.19 52.97
CA ALA A 56 -5.93 60.03 51.94
C ALA A 56 -6.27 60.84 50.68
N MET A 57 -7.53 60.89 50.26
CA MET A 57 -7.96 61.71 49.13
C MET A 57 -7.80 63.21 49.41
N ALA A 58 -8.11 63.66 50.63
CA ALA A 58 -7.91 65.05 51.03
C ALA A 58 -6.42 65.43 51.03
N ASP A 59 -5.54 64.55 51.55
CA ASP A 59 -4.08 64.71 51.44
C ASP A 59 -3.64 64.80 49.96
N PHE A 60 -4.13 63.91 49.09
CA PHE A 60 -3.81 63.95 47.66
C PHE A 60 -4.27 65.25 46.99
N ARG A 61 -5.49 65.71 47.27
CA ARG A 61 -6.05 66.96 46.70
C ARG A 61 -5.33 68.20 47.24
N GLY A 62 -4.91 68.17 48.50
CA GLY A 62 -4.13 69.22 49.15
C GLY A 62 -2.63 69.18 48.81
N VAL A 63 -2.19 68.23 47.98
CA VAL A 63 -0.77 68.00 47.63
C VAL A 63 0.10 67.78 48.88
N ILE A 64 -0.44 67.07 49.86
CA ILE A 64 0.20 66.75 51.13
C ILE A 64 0.83 65.37 51.04
N LYS A 65 2.12 65.29 51.31
CA LYS A 65 2.96 64.12 51.01
C LYS A 65 3.33 63.31 52.25
N GLU A 66 2.65 63.57 53.36
CA GLU A 66 2.83 62.84 54.61
C GLU A 66 2.24 61.41 54.56
N ASN A 67 1.23 61.19 53.70
CA ASN A 67 0.68 59.88 53.31
C ASN A 67 0.35 58.93 54.46
N THR A 68 0.02 59.44 55.65
CA THR A 68 -0.21 58.60 56.85
C THR A 68 -1.45 57.75 56.70
N SER A 69 -2.56 58.35 56.26
CA SER A 69 -3.82 57.63 56.03
C SER A 69 -3.70 56.60 54.91
N LEU A 70 -2.86 56.86 53.89
CA LEU A 70 -2.57 55.92 52.82
C LEU A 70 -1.77 54.69 53.29
N ARG A 71 -0.81 54.88 54.22
CA ARG A 71 -0.08 53.76 54.85
C ARG A 71 -1.00 52.92 55.76
N GLN A 72 -1.84 53.58 56.56
CA GLN A 72 -2.82 52.89 57.39
C GLN A 72 -3.83 52.12 56.54
N LEU A 73 -4.26 52.67 55.40
CA LEU A 73 -5.13 51.98 54.44
C LEU A 73 -4.44 50.78 53.80
N ALA A 74 -3.17 50.90 53.41
CA ALA A 74 -2.39 49.78 52.89
C ALA A 74 -2.25 48.64 53.92
N THR A 75 -2.07 48.98 55.19
CA THR A 75 -2.00 48.02 56.30
C THR A 75 -3.34 47.31 56.50
N LEU A 76 -4.44 48.05 56.48
CA LEU A 76 -5.78 47.49 56.59
C LEU A 76 -6.07 46.50 55.45
N LEU A 77 -5.75 46.88 54.20
CA LEU A 77 -5.94 46.03 53.02
C LEU A 77 -5.07 44.78 53.04
N PHE A 78 -3.85 44.86 53.55
CA PHE A 78 -3.00 43.68 53.72
C PHE A 78 -3.60 42.68 54.71
N ASN A 79 -4.12 43.17 55.83
CA ASN A 79 -4.79 42.32 56.83
C ASN A 79 -6.11 41.72 56.29
N GLU A 80 -6.79 42.41 55.37
CA GLU A 80 -7.97 41.91 54.65
C GLU A 80 -7.62 40.92 53.53
N GLY A 81 -6.33 40.72 53.22
CA GLY A 81 -5.85 39.80 52.18
C GLY A 81 -5.71 40.41 50.78
N ASP A 82 -5.98 41.71 50.59
CA ASP A 82 -5.79 42.44 49.33
C ASP A 82 -4.32 42.93 49.21
N VAL A 83 -3.42 41.97 49.02
CA VAL A 83 -1.96 42.18 48.98
C VAL A 83 -1.54 43.08 47.82
N GLU A 84 -2.20 42.97 46.66
CA GLU A 84 -1.90 43.77 45.46
C GLU A 84 -2.14 45.27 45.70
N ARG A 85 -3.32 45.62 46.23
CA ARG A 85 -3.64 47.04 46.50
C ARG A 85 -2.83 47.56 47.68
N ALA A 86 -2.61 46.74 48.71
CA ALA A 86 -1.73 47.10 49.82
C ALA A 86 -0.32 47.44 49.34
N TYR A 87 0.29 46.60 48.50
CA TYR A 87 1.61 46.85 47.91
C TYR A 87 1.62 48.14 47.09
N LYS A 88 0.59 48.37 46.26
CA LYS A 88 0.49 49.57 45.42
C LYS A 88 0.40 50.85 46.24
N TYR A 89 -0.47 50.90 47.25
CA TYR A 89 -0.67 52.08 48.09
C TYR A 89 0.54 52.37 48.96
N LEU A 90 1.16 51.33 49.50
CA LEU A 90 2.39 51.44 50.27
C LEU A 90 3.57 51.92 49.41
N SER A 91 3.70 51.42 48.19
CA SER A 91 4.76 51.83 47.26
C SER A 91 4.68 53.33 46.91
N VAL A 92 3.46 53.86 46.72
CA VAL A 92 3.24 55.29 46.50
C VAL A 92 3.64 56.10 47.75
N ALA A 93 3.19 55.67 48.93
CA ALA A 93 3.52 56.36 50.18
C ALA A 93 5.03 56.40 50.47
N VAL A 94 5.73 55.29 50.22
CA VAL A 94 7.19 55.18 50.38
C VAL A 94 7.94 55.99 49.32
N GLY A 95 7.46 56.01 48.07
CA GLY A 95 8.05 56.81 47.00
C GLY A 95 8.03 58.31 47.31
N ASP A 96 6.89 58.82 47.78
CA ASP A 96 6.74 60.21 48.21
C ASP A 96 7.65 60.52 49.42
N ALA A 97 7.71 59.65 50.43
CA ALA A 97 8.56 59.87 51.61
C ALA A 97 10.06 59.92 51.26
N ASN A 98 10.51 59.08 50.33
CA ASN A 98 11.90 59.08 49.85
C ASN A 98 12.23 60.35 49.04
N PHE A 99 11.29 60.86 48.24
CA PHE A 99 11.49 62.05 47.41
C PHE A 99 11.61 63.34 48.24
N PHE A 100 10.77 63.50 49.27
CA PHE A 100 10.76 64.73 50.10
C PHE A 100 11.69 64.68 51.33
N GLY A 101 12.48 63.62 51.50
CA GLY A 101 13.53 63.54 52.53
C GLY A 101 13.03 63.48 53.98
N THR A 102 11.76 63.15 54.21
CA THR A 102 11.11 63.09 55.54
C THR A 102 11.52 61.85 56.33
N ARG A 103 12.80 61.75 56.70
CA ARG A 103 13.40 60.56 57.34
C ARG A 103 12.87 60.23 58.74
N ILE A 104 12.17 61.15 59.41
CA ILE A 104 11.80 61.04 60.85
C ILE A 104 10.42 60.39 61.10
N ARG A 105 9.60 60.12 60.08
CA ARG A 105 8.32 59.38 60.25
C ARG A 105 8.30 57.99 59.59
N ASN A 106 9.49 57.37 59.46
CA ASN A 106 9.67 56.04 58.88
C ASN A 106 9.82 54.90 59.91
N MET A 107 9.81 55.19 61.22
CA MET A 107 10.06 54.17 62.26
C MET A 107 8.82 53.38 62.71
N GLN A 108 7.59 53.83 62.42
CA GLN A 108 6.39 53.12 62.88
C GLN A 108 6.00 51.92 62.00
N ASP A 109 6.44 51.88 60.73
CA ASP A 109 5.96 50.90 59.74
C ASP A 109 7.08 50.03 59.10
N THR A 110 8.32 50.07 59.64
CA THR A 110 9.51 49.41 59.04
C THR A 110 9.38 47.89 58.85
N HIS A 111 8.50 47.22 59.61
CA HIS A 111 8.31 45.77 59.51
C HIS A 111 7.25 45.35 58.48
N LEU A 112 6.26 46.20 58.18
CA LEU A 112 5.14 45.85 57.29
C LEU A 112 5.50 45.96 55.81
N ILE A 113 6.34 46.94 55.45
CA ILE A 113 6.85 47.11 54.08
C ILE A 113 7.54 45.83 53.56
N PRO A 114 8.60 45.32 54.21
CA PRO A 114 9.26 44.11 53.72
C PRO A 114 8.35 42.87 53.76
N GLN A 115 7.34 42.83 54.64
CA GLN A 115 6.37 41.74 54.67
C GLN A 115 5.42 41.76 53.47
N ILE A 116 4.81 42.91 53.15
CA ILE A 116 3.91 43.06 51.99
C ILE A 116 4.68 42.80 50.69
N GLN A 117 5.90 43.36 50.57
CA GLN A 117 6.77 43.12 49.41
C GLN A 117 7.12 41.64 49.27
N ARG A 118 7.44 40.96 50.37
CA ARG A 118 7.74 39.53 50.38
C ARG A 118 6.54 38.70 49.92
N VAL A 119 5.37 38.88 50.54
CA VAL A 119 4.15 38.12 50.19
C VAL A 119 3.78 38.34 48.72
N HIS A 120 3.76 39.59 48.25
CA HIS A 120 3.52 39.90 46.84
C HIS A 120 4.55 39.23 45.91
N SER A 121 5.84 39.30 46.24
CA SER A 121 6.90 38.66 45.44
C SER A 121 6.79 37.13 45.41
N GLU A 122 6.39 36.50 46.52
CA GLU A 122 6.15 35.06 46.61
C GLU A 122 4.94 34.64 45.76
N HIS A 123 3.87 35.44 45.72
CA HIS A 123 2.74 35.23 44.81
C HIS A 123 3.17 35.28 43.35
N LEU A 124 3.87 36.34 42.94
CA LEU A 124 4.39 36.47 41.57
C LEU A 124 5.34 35.33 41.20
N GLN A 125 6.19 34.89 42.12
CA GLN A 125 7.13 33.80 41.88
C GLN A 125 6.38 32.47 41.71
N LYS A 126 5.38 32.19 42.55
CA LYS A 126 4.55 30.98 42.42
C LYS A 126 3.83 30.93 41.07
N GLU A 127 3.18 32.01 40.66
CA GLU A 127 2.52 32.10 39.36
C GLU A 127 3.51 31.89 38.20
N ARG A 128 4.68 32.54 38.25
CA ARG A 128 5.74 32.34 37.25
C ARG A 128 6.19 30.88 37.19
N THR A 129 6.42 30.23 38.33
CA THR A 129 6.84 28.82 38.36
C THR A 129 5.75 27.89 37.83
N GLN A 130 4.47 28.17 38.12
CA GLN A 130 3.34 27.41 37.57
C GLN A 130 3.23 27.55 36.06
N ILE A 131 3.35 28.77 35.52
CA ILE A 131 3.33 29.02 34.08
C ILE A 131 4.51 28.29 33.41
N LEU A 132 5.71 28.38 33.96
CA LEU A 132 6.89 27.69 33.42
C LEU A 132 6.73 26.17 33.47
N ALA A 133 6.17 25.62 34.55
CA ALA A 133 5.88 24.18 34.66
C ALA A 133 4.86 23.73 33.62
N LEU A 134 3.77 24.49 33.42
CA LEU A 134 2.77 24.20 32.39
C LEU A 134 3.36 24.29 30.98
N LEU A 135 4.18 25.30 30.71
CA LEU A 135 4.88 25.44 29.42
C LEU A 135 5.82 24.26 29.16
N LEU A 136 6.52 23.77 30.17
CA LEU A 136 7.39 22.59 30.07
C LEU A 136 6.56 21.34 29.74
N VAL A 137 5.43 21.13 30.41
CA VAL A 137 4.53 20.00 30.11
C VAL A 137 3.99 20.08 28.68
N ILE A 138 3.51 21.25 28.25
CA ILE A 138 3.01 21.47 26.88
C ILE A 138 4.12 21.22 25.86
N SER A 139 5.34 21.68 26.13
CA SER A 139 6.50 21.45 25.25
C SER A 139 6.80 19.95 25.10
N ILE A 140 6.80 19.19 26.20
CA ILE A 140 7.02 17.73 26.16
C ILE A 140 5.93 17.05 25.33
N VAL A 141 4.66 17.39 25.54
CA VAL A 141 3.53 16.82 24.78
C VAL A 141 3.65 17.15 23.29
N ALA A 142 4.01 18.39 22.94
CA ALA A 142 4.22 18.79 21.56
C ALA A 142 5.34 18.00 20.88
N VAL A 143 6.47 17.79 21.57
CA VAL A 143 7.59 16.98 21.06
C VAL A 143 7.16 15.52 20.85
N LEU A 144 6.46 14.91 21.81
CA LEU A 144 5.93 13.55 21.67
C LEU A 144 4.97 13.42 20.48
N LEU A 145 4.11 14.41 20.27
CA LEU A 145 3.19 14.46 19.14
C LEU A 145 3.95 14.54 17.80
N ILE A 146 5.01 15.36 17.72
CA ILE A 146 5.87 15.43 16.52
C ILE A 146 6.55 14.08 16.25
N VAL A 147 7.11 13.44 17.28
CA VAL A 147 7.81 12.15 17.15
C VAL A 147 6.87 11.04 16.68
N THR A 148 5.66 10.97 17.23
CA THR A 148 4.65 9.97 16.85
C THR A 148 4.18 10.18 15.41
N ILE A 149 3.91 11.41 14.99
CA ILE A 149 3.56 11.74 13.59
C ILE A 149 4.70 11.36 12.64
N ALA A 150 5.96 11.70 12.98
CA ALA A 150 7.12 11.38 12.16
C ALA A 150 7.30 9.86 11.99
N ARG A 151 7.19 9.09 13.09
CA ARG A 151 7.26 7.63 13.06
C ARG A 151 6.13 7.01 12.24
N ASN A 152 4.90 7.49 12.40
CA ASN A 152 3.75 7.00 11.65
C ASN A 152 3.93 7.24 10.14
N ARG A 153 4.39 8.44 9.74
CA ARG A 153 4.70 8.73 8.33
C ARG A 153 5.78 7.82 7.77
N LEU A 154 6.84 7.54 8.53
CA LEU A 154 7.89 6.61 8.10
C LEU A 154 7.34 5.19 7.92
N LEU A 155 6.49 4.74 8.83
CA LEU A 155 5.87 3.42 8.78
C LEU A 155 4.96 3.28 7.56
N ILE A 156 4.10 4.27 7.29
CA ILE A 156 3.23 4.29 6.11
C ILE A 156 4.07 4.24 4.82
N ARG A 157 5.16 5.01 4.75
CA ARG A 157 6.07 4.97 3.58
C ARG A 157 6.65 3.57 3.37
N ARG A 158 7.15 2.93 4.43
CA ARG A 158 7.66 1.55 4.36
C ARG A 158 6.59 0.55 3.95
N TYR A 159 5.38 0.67 4.49
CA TYR A 159 4.25 -0.20 4.17
C TYR A 159 3.86 -0.08 2.70
N ARG A 160 3.80 1.14 2.15
CA ARG A 160 3.50 1.37 0.72
C ARG A 160 4.51 0.67 -0.19
N THR A 161 5.81 0.79 0.10
CA THR A 161 6.87 0.12 -0.67
C THR A 161 6.81 -1.40 -0.56
N ALA A 162 6.48 -1.94 0.63
CA ALA A 162 6.29 -3.37 0.81
C ALA A 162 5.06 -3.87 0.03
N ASN A 163 3.96 -3.13 0.07
CA ASN A 163 2.72 -3.47 -0.63
C ASN A 163 2.88 -3.49 -2.15
N THR A 164 3.58 -2.50 -2.71
CA THR A 164 3.92 -2.49 -4.14
C THR A 164 4.74 -3.72 -4.55
N ARG A 165 5.69 -4.13 -3.70
CA ARG A 165 6.49 -5.34 -3.97
C ARG A 165 5.65 -6.61 -3.93
N VAL A 166 4.69 -6.70 -3.02
CA VAL A 166 3.75 -7.83 -2.96
C VAL A 166 2.84 -7.86 -4.20
N GLU A 167 2.36 -6.70 -4.64
CA GLU A 167 1.56 -6.60 -5.88
C GLU A 167 2.36 -7.06 -7.11
N ASP A 168 3.63 -6.64 -7.23
CA ASP A 168 4.49 -7.06 -8.34
C ASP A 168 4.75 -8.58 -8.31
N VAL A 169 5.05 -9.14 -7.14
CA VAL A 169 5.25 -10.59 -6.98
C VAL A 169 3.96 -11.35 -7.30
N ASN A 170 2.80 -10.87 -6.88
CA ASN A 170 1.52 -11.48 -7.21
C ASN A 170 1.22 -11.43 -8.71
N ARG A 171 1.58 -10.34 -9.40
CA ARG A 171 1.46 -10.26 -10.86
C ARG A 171 2.35 -11.30 -11.55
N LEU A 172 3.62 -11.37 -11.18
CA LEU A 172 4.56 -12.37 -11.70
C LEU A 172 4.09 -13.81 -11.45
N LEU A 173 3.55 -14.08 -10.25
CA LEU A 173 3.00 -15.39 -9.92
C LEU A 173 1.79 -15.74 -10.79
N ASN A 174 0.88 -14.78 -10.99
CA ASN A 174 -0.28 -14.98 -11.87
C ASN A 174 0.14 -15.22 -13.33
N ASP A 175 1.15 -14.51 -13.82
CA ASP A 175 1.72 -14.75 -15.15
C ASP A 175 2.34 -16.13 -15.27
N ALA A 176 3.12 -16.56 -14.28
CA ALA A 176 3.69 -17.91 -14.23
C ALA A 176 2.61 -19.00 -14.21
N VAL A 177 1.55 -18.82 -13.41
CA VAL A 177 0.42 -19.75 -13.37
C VAL A 177 -0.31 -19.81 -14.70
N ARG A 178 -0.53 -18.67 -15.37
CA ARG A 178 -1.13 -18.63 -16.71
C ARG A 178 -0.27 -19.38 -17.72
N ASN A 179 1.04 -19.13 -17.73
CA ASN A 179 1.97 -19.79 -18.64
C ASN A 179 2.02 -21.31 -18.41
N LEU A 180 2.05 -21.75 -17.14
CA LEU A 180 1.98 -23.16 -16.79
C LEU A 180 0.67 -23.80 -17.25
N LYS A 181 -0.46 -23.11 -17.11
CA LYS A 181 -1.75 -23.60 -17.59
C LYS A 181 -1.76 -23.77 -19.11
N HIS A 182 -1.24 -22.78 -19.84
CA HIS A 182 -1.12 -22.85 -21.30
C HIS A 182 -0.21 -24.00 -21.74
N ALA A 183 0.97 -24.15 -21.13
CA ALA A 183 1.88 -25.25 -21.44
C ALA A 183 1.24 -26.62 -21.13
N ASN A 184 0.51 -26.75 -20.03
CA ASN A 184 -0.18 -27.98 -19.67
C ASN A 184 -1.31 -28.30 -20.65
N LEU A 185 -2.10 -27.32 -21.08
CA LEU A 185 -3.13 -27.50 -22.11
C LEU A 185 -2.52 -28.00 -23.42
N HIS A 186 -1.46 -27.36 -23.92
CA HIS A 186 -0.76 -27.82 -25.12
C HIS A 186 -0.19 -29.24 -24.98
N MET A 187 0.39 -29.58 -23.82
CA MET A 187 0.87 -30.93 -23.55
C MET A 187 -0.28 -31.95 -23.54
N SER A 188 -1.42 -31.59 -22.93
CA SER A 188 -2.61 -32.43 -22.88
C SER A 188 -3.22 -32.65 -24.27
N GLU A 189 -3.24 -31.61 -25.12
CA GLU A 189 -3.67 -31.73 -26.52
C GLU A 189 -2.74 -32.67 -27.29
N GLY A 190 -1.42 -32.54 -27.11
CA GLY A 190 -0.44 -33.44 -27.70
C GLY A 190 -0.56 -34.88 -27.22
N ASN A 191 -0.87 -35.10 -25.94
CA ASN A 191 -1.13 -36.43 -25.40
C ASN A 191 -2.41 -37.04 -25.97
N ARG A 192 -3.50 -36.27 -26.03
CA ARG A 192 -4.75 -36.72 -26.66
C ARG A 192 -4.53 -37.15 -28.10
N LEU A 193 -3.72 -36.38 -28.85
CA LEU A 193 -3.36 -36.72 -30.22
C LEU A 193 -2.58 -38.04 -30.30
N LYS A 194 -1.60 -38.26 -29.40
CA LYS A 194 -0.87 -39.54 -29.32
C LYS A 194 -1.80 -40.71 -29.01
N ASP A 195 -2.72 -40.55 -28.06
CA ASP A 195 -3.68 -41.58 -27.68
C ASP A 195 -4.60 -41.96 -28.85
N GLU A 196 -5.07 -40.96 -29.62
CA GLU A 196 -5.85 -41.19 -30.84
C GLU A 196 -5.06 -42.03 -31.87
N TYR A 197 -3.76 -41.75 -32.06
CA TYR A 197 -2.93 -42.53 -32.98
C TYR A 197 -2.65 -43.95 -32.51
N ILE A 198 -2.44 -44.15 -31.21
CA ILE A 198 -2.34 -45.49 -30.63
C ILE A 198 -3.64 -46.25 -30.90
N GLY A 199 -4.80 -45.62 -30.67
CA GLY A 199 -6.11 -46.18 -31.00
C GLY A 199 -6.24 -46.56 -32.48
N ARG A 200 -5.91 -45.64 -33.41
CA ARG A 200 -5.94 -45.89 -34.86
C ARG A 200 -5.00 -47.02 -35.29
N PHE A 201 -3.81 -47.12 -34.68
CA PHE A 201 -2.86 -48.19 -34.97
C PHE A 201 -3.37 -49.55 -34.50
N LEU A 202 -3.95 -49.61 -33.29
CA LEU A 202 -4.55 -50.83 -32.76
C LEU A 202 -5.76 -51.27 -33.60
N ASP A 203 -6.60 -50.32 -34.03
CA ASP A 203 -7.75 -50.58 -34.90
C ASP A 203 -7.33 -51.13 -36.27
N LEU A 204 -6.32 -50.52 -36.92
CA LEU A 204 -5.74 -51.05 -38.16
C LEU A 204 -5.17 -52.46 -37.95
N SER A 205 -4.46 -52.69 -36.85
CA SER A 205 -3.87 -53.99 -36.54
C SER A 205 -4.95 -55.05 -36.34
N SER A 206 -6.03 -54.73 -35.62
CA SER A 206 -7.18 -55.61 -35.43
C SER A 206 -7.84 -55.94 -36.77
N THR A 207 -8.09 -54.93 -37.61
CA THR A 207 -8.67 -55.10 -38.94
C THR A 207 -7.84 -56.02 -39.83
N ILE A 208 -6.50 -55.87 -39.79
CA ILE A 208 -5.58 -56.74 -40.53
C ILE A 208 -5.66 -58.18 -40.02
N ILE A 209 -5.72 -58.39 -38.69
CA ILE A 209 -5.87 -59.71 -38.07
C ILE A 209 -7.18 -60.36 -38.53
N ASP A 210 -8.29 -59.62 -38.50
CA ASP A 210 -9.61 -60.12 -38.94
C ASP A 210 -9.59 -60.51 -40.42
N HIS A 211 -8.96 -59.71 -41.28
CA HIS A 211 -8.79 -60.05 -42.70
C HIS A 211 -7.92 -61.31 -42.90
N ALA A 212 -6.89 -61.50 -42.09
CA ALA A 212 -6.06 -62.71 -42.14
C ALA A 212 -6.83 -63.96 -41.69
N ASP A 213 -7.59 -63.85 -40.60
CA ASP A 213 -8.45 -64.93 -40.11
C ASP A 213 -9.55 -65.30 -41.12
N ALA A 214 -10.21 -64.30 -41.71
CA ALA A 214 -11.21 -64.51 -42.76
C ALA A 214 -10.64 -65.27 -43.97
N ARG A 215 -9.42 -64.90 -44.40
CA ARG A 215 -8.72 -65.59 -45.49
C ARG A 215 -8.35 -67.03 -45.11
N ASN A 216 -7.84 -67.25 -43.90
CA ASN A 216 -7.55 -68.59 -43.41
C ASN A 216 -8.81 -69.46 -43.35
N LYS A 217 -9.95 -68.93 -42.89
CA LYS A 217 -11.25 -69.62 -42.87
C LYS A 217 -11.73 -69.98 -44.28
N LEU A 218 -11.56 -69.07 -45.25
CA LEU A 218 -11.87 -69.34 -46.65
C LEU A 218 -10.99 -70.47 -47.21
N HIS A 219 -9.68 -70.40 -47.00
CA HIS A 219 -8.74 -71.44 -47.46
C HIS A 219 -9.04 -72.80 -46.85
N ASN A 220 -9.29 -72.86 -45.54
CA ASN A 220 -9.69 -74.08 -44.86
C ASN A 220 -11.00 -74.67 -45.41
N ARG A 221 -11.97 -73.82 -45.74
CA ARG A 221 -13.24 -74.25 -46.36
C ARG A 221 -13.02 -74.84 -47.75
N LEU A 222 -12.28 -74.15 -48.62
CA LEU A 222 -11.96 -74.62 -49.97
C LEU A 222 -11.16 -75.93 -49.93
N ALA A 223 -10.24 -76.06 -48.97
CA ALA A 223 -9.48 -77.28 -48.72
C ALA A 223 -10.40 -78.45 -48.34
N ARG A 224 -11.28 -78.24 -47.34
CA ARG A 224 -12.23 -79.24 -46.84
C ARG A 224 -13.23 -79.70 -47.92
N GLU A 225 -13.68 -78.78 -48.76
CA GLU A 225 -14.60 -79.04 -49.87
C GLU A 225 -13.90 -79.59 -51.12
N LYS A 226 -12.58 -79.86 -51.06
CA LYS A 226 -11.75 -80.36 -52.17
C LYS A 226 -11.75 -79.45 -53.42
N LYS A 227 -12.06 -78.16 -53.27
CA LYS A 227 -12.06 -77.15 -54.34
C LYS A 227 -10.65 -76.61 -54.65
N MET A 228 -9.72 -77.49 -55.06
CA MET A 228 -8.30 -77.13 -55.19
C MET A 228 -8.03 -76.09 -56.28
N ALA A 229 -8.78 -76.12 -57.38
CA ALA A 229 -8.61 -75.15 -58.47
C ALA A 229 -8.92 -73.71 -58.01
N GLU A 230 -9.94 -73.52 -57.17
CA GLU A 230 -10.30 -72.22 -56.60
C GLU A 230 -9.27 -71.77 -55.56
N LEU A 231 -8.82 -72.68 -54.69
CA LEU A 231 -7.79 -72.37 -53.69
C LEU A 231 -6.48 -71.90 -54.33
N VAL A 232 -5.98 -72.61 -55.35
CA VAL A 232 -4.76 -72.22 -56.07
C VAL A 232 -4.94 -70.87 -56.78
N ARG A 233 -6.13 -70.59 -57.31
CA ARG A 233 -6.45 -69.31 -57.95
C ARG A 233 -6.38 -68.17 -56.95
N ASP A 234 -6.99 -68.31 -55.78
CA ASP A 234 -6.98 -67.28 -54.75
C ASP A 234 -5.59 -67.10 -54.10
N LEU A 235 -4.82 -68.17 -53.90
CA LEU A 235 -3.44 -68.09 -53.41
C LEU A 235 -2.51 -67.35 -54.37
N LYS A 236 -2.72 -67.49 -55.68
CA LYS A 236 -1.96 -66.75 -56.71
C LYS A 236 -2.45 -65.33 -56.92
N SER A 237 -3.65 -64.99 -56.45
CA SER A 237 -4.21 -63.65 -56.57
C SER A 237 -3.45 -62.65 -55.70
N ALA A 238 -3.11 -61.50 -56.28
CA ALA A 238 -2.54 -60.37 -55.55
C ALA A 238 -3.60 -59.55 -54.80
N GLU A 239 -4.89 -59.84 -55.02
CA GLU A 239 -6.03 -59.03 -54.55
C GLU A 239 -6.02 -58.85 -53.03
N TYR A 240 -5.76 -59.91 -52.26
CA TYR A 240 -5.66 -59.81 -50.81
C TYR A 240 -4.55 -58.87 -50.34
N LEU A 241 -3.36 -58.98 -50.95
CA LEU A 241 -2.24 -58.12 -50.61
C LEU A 241 -2.49 -56.67 -51.04
N GLN A 242 -3.15 -56.47 -52.20
CA GLN A 242 -3.54 -55.16 -52.69
C GLN A 242 -4.55 -54.50 -51.75
N GLU A 243 -5.53 -55.24 -51.23
CA GLU A 243 -6.51 -54.68 -50.29
C GLU A 243 -5.88 -54.31 -48.94
N LEU A 244 -5.04 -55.19 -48.36
CA LEU A 244 -4.27 -54.84 -47.16
C LEU A 244 -3.39 -53.61 -47.38
N THR A 245 -2.77 -53.49 -48.55
CA THR A 245 -1.94 -52.34 -48.91
C THR A 245 -2.78 -51.06 -49.05
N ARG A 246 -3.98 -51.17 -49.63
CA ARG A 246 -4.92 -50.05 -49.75
C ARG A 246 -5.36 -49.56 -48.37
N MET A 247 -5.74 -50.47 -47.48
CA MET A 247 -6.11 -50.13 -46.09
C MET A 247 -4.95 -49.46 -45.36
N PHE A 248 -3.73 -49.99 -45.50
CA PHE A 248 -2.54 -49.38 -44.92
C PHE A 248 -2.33 -47.94 -45.42
N TYR A 249 -2.42 -47.70 -46.73
CA TYR A 249 -2.25 -46.35 -47.28
C TYR A 249 -3.34 -45.38 -46.84
N LEU A 250 -4.59 -45.82 -46.77
CA LEU A 250 -5.69 -44.98 -46.28
C LEU A 250 -5.45 -44.57 -44.83
N ASN A 251 -5.04 -45.51 -43.98
CA ASN A 251 -4.76 -45.23 -42.58
C ASN A 251 -3.53 -44.32 -42.43
N PHE A 252 -2.45 -44.60 -43.16
CA PHE A 252 -1.23 -43.78 -43.16
C PHE A 252 -1.50 -42.35 -43.63
N ASP A 253 -2.17 -42.16 -44.77
CA ASP A 253 -2.45 -40.84 -45.34
C ASP A 253 -3.31 -40.01 -44.38
N ALA A 254 -4.39 -40.60 -43.86
CA ALA A 254 -5.29 -39.94 -42.91
C ALA A 254 -4.58 -39.61 -41.60
N ALA A 255 -3.76 -40.52 -41.07
CA ALA A 255 -3.02 -40.28 -39.85
C ALA A 255 -1.98 -39.18 -40.04
N PHE A 256 -1.20 -39.25 -41.12
CA PHE A 256 -0.15 -38.28 -41.41
C PHE A 256 -0.71 -36.87 -41.64
N LEU A 257 -1.78 -36.74 -42.42
CA LEU A 257 -2.42 -35.44 -42.70
C LEU A 257 -3.14 -34.85 -41.48
N ASN A 258 -3.57 -35.67 -40.51
CA ASN A 258 -4.09 -35.16 -39.25
C ASN A 258 -2.97 -34.61 -38.34
N ILE A 259 -1.73 -35.14 -38.42
CA ILE A 259 -0.56 -34.56 -37.73
C ILE A 259 -0.06 -33.31 -38.46
N TYR A 260 -0.02 -33.36 -39.79
CA TYR A 260 0.55 -32.31 -40.65
C TYR A 260 -0.48 -31.83 -41.69
N PRO A 261 -1.51 -31.07 -41.27
CA PRO A 261 -2.63 -30.70 -42.14
C PRO A 261 -2.24 -29.80 -43.32
N ASP A 262 -1.16 -29.02 -43.16
CA ASP A 262 -0.62 -28.11 -44.17
C ASP A 262 0.60 -28.69 -44.91
N PHE A 263 0.86 -30.00 -44.77
CA PHE A 263 2.04 -30.64 -45.36
C PHE A 263 2.15 -30.45 -46.86
N VAL A 264 1.06 -30.69 -47.60
CA VAL A 264 1.06 -30.65 -49.07
C VAL A 264 1.29 -29.22 -49.56
N ASP A 265 0.65 -28.24 -48.92
CA ASP A 265 0.82 -26.83 -49.24
C ASP A 265 2.26 -26.38 -48.97
N LYS A 266 2.83 -26.80 -47.83
CA LYS A 266 4.23 -26.52 -47.50
C LYS A 266 5.21 -27.20 -48.45
N VAL A 267 4.96 -28.44 -48.86
CA VAL A 267 5.77 -29.11 -49.88
C VAL A 267 5.69 -28.36 -51.21
N ASN A 268 4.49 -27.99 -51.66
CA ASN A 268 4.29 -27.26 -52.91
C ASN A 268 4.98 -25.88 -52.89
N ALA A 269 5.06 -25.22 -51.73
CA ALA A 269 5.82 -23.98 -51.58
C ALA A 269 7.33 -24.16 -51.82
N LEU A 270 7.89 -25.36 -51.62
CA LEU A 270 9.29 -25.70 -51.89
C LEU A 270 9.56 -26.06 -53.36
N LEU A 271 8.50 -26.32 -54.14
CA LEU A 271 8.59 -26.67 -55.56
C LEU A 271 8.50 -25.44 -56.45
N LEU A 272 8.97 -25.57 -57.69
CA LEU A 272 8.81 -24.54 -58.72
C LEU A 272 7.31 -24.28 -58.98
N PRO A 273 6.88 -23.01 -59.18
CA PRO A 273 5.45 -22.65 -59.28
C PRO A 273 4.69 -23.34 -60.42
N ASP A 274 5.40 -23.75 -61.48
CA ASP A 274 4.87 -24.40 -62.67
C ASP A 274 4.71 -25.92 -62.51
N GLN A 275 5.15 -26.51 -61.39
CA GLN A 275 5.16 -27.97 -61.18
C GLN A 275 4.65 -28.41 -59.79
N PRO A 276 3.42 -28.01 -59.39
CA PRO A 276 2.86 -28.42 -58.11
C PRO A 276 2.55 -29.94 -58.08
N LEU A 277 2.58 -30.52 -56.89
CA LEU A 277 2.04 -31.84 -56.62
C LEU A 277 0.54 -31.74 -56.36
N GLU A 278 -0.24 -32.30 -57.28
CA GLU A 278 -1.70 -32.35 -57.17
C GLU A 278 -2.16 -33.54 -56.31
N GLN A 279 -3.20 -33.31 -55.51
CA GLN A 279 -3.92 -34.36 -54.80
C GLN A 279 -5.23 -34.67 -55.53
N LYS A 280 -5.52 -35.96 -55.75
CA LYS A 280 -6.82 -36.39 -56.29
C LYS A 280 -7.99 -36.10 -55.33
N LYS A 281 -7.69 -36.12 -54.03
CA LYS A 281 -8.60 -35.82 -52.92
C LYS A 281 -7.74 -35.29 -51.76
N LYS A 282 -8.21 -34.28 -51.03
CA LYS A 282 -7.45 -33.61 -49.96
C LYS A 282 -6.92 -34.58 -48.88
N GLU A 283 -7.61 -35.69 -48.65
CA GLU A 283 -7.28 -36.68 -47.62
C GLU A 283 -6.35 -37.81 -48.11
N HIS A 284 -5.90 -37.78 -49.36
CA HIS A 284 -5.07 -38.84 -49.92
C HIS A 284 -3.74 -38.31 -50.44
N LEU A 285 -2.67 -39.04 -50.13
CA LEU A 285 -1.34 -38.76 -50.63
C LEU A 285 -1.07 -39.58 -51.89
N THR A 286 -0.40 -38.97 -52.86
CA THR A 286 0.21 -39.70 -53.98
C THR A 286 1.43 -40.48 -53.50
N THR A 287 1.91 -41.45 -54.26
CA THR A 287 3.12 -42.21 -53.89
C THR A 287 4.33 -41.28 -53.69
N GLU A 288 4.45 -40.24 -54.52
CA GLU A 288 5.48 -39.20 -54.37
C GLU A 288 5.36 -38.45 -53.04
N LEU A 289 4.14 -38.02 -52.67
CA LEU A 289 3.89 -37.38 -51.37
C LEU A 289 4.13 -38.32 -50.19
N ARG A 290 3.83 -39.62 -50.30
CA ARG A 290 4.13 -40.61 -49.24
C ARG A 290 5.63 -40.79 -49.03
N VAL A 291 6.45 -40.72 -50.09
CA VAL A 291 7.91 -40.73 -49.95
C VAL A 291 8.38 -39.53 -49.14
N LEU A 292 7.86 -38.33 -49.45
CA LEU A 292 8.20 -37.11 -48.71
C LEU A 292 7.68 -37.16 -47.27
N ALA A 293 6.50 -37.72 -47.04
CA ALA A 293 5.94 -37.91 -45.71
C ALA A 293 6.82 -38.82 -44.85
N LEU A 294 7.35 -39.92 -45.42
CA LEU A 294 8.27 -40.81 -44.72
C LEU A 294 9.61 -40.13 -44.39
N ILE A 295 10.16 -39.33 -45.32
CA ILE A 295 11.34 -38.48 -45.06
C ILE A 295 11.05 -37.53 -43.90
N ARG A 296 9.86 -36.92 -43.88
CA ARG A 296 9.43 -36.04 -42.79
C ARG A 296 9.31 -36.76 -41.44
N LEU A 297 8.93 -38.03 -41.44
CA LEU A 297 8.93 -38.88 -40.25
C LEU A 297 10.34 -39.36 -39.84
N GLY A 298 11.40 -38.92 -40.54
CA GLY A 298 12.79 -39.30 -40.27
C GLY A 298 13.22 -40.61 -40.94
N ILE A 299 12.39 -41.18 -41.81
CA ILE A 299 12.70 -42.42 -42.55
C ILE A 299 13.34 -42.01 -43.88
N ASN A 300 14.67 -41.89 -43.88
CA ASN A 300 15.45 -41.43 -45.03
C ASN A 300 16.04 -42.56 -45.88
N ASP A 301 16.06 -43.78 -45.34
CA ASP A 301 16.63 -44.95 -46.00
C ASP A 301 15.72 -45.44 -47.14
N ASN A 302 16.28 -45.54 -48.36
CA ASN A 302 15.52 -45.90 -49.55
C ASN A 302 14.97 -47.33 -49.49
N ALA A 303 15.70 -48.28 -48.89
CA ALA A 303 15.23 -49.66 -48.76
C ALA A 303 14.05 -49.75 -47.78
N LYS A 304 14.11 -49.00 -46.68
CA LYS A 304 13.02 -48.91 -45.70
C LYS A 304 11.77 -48.23 -46.30
N ILE A 305 11.93 -47.13 -47.03
CA ILE A 305 10.82 -46.48 -47.76
C ILE A 305 10.21 -47.46 -48.77
N ALA A 306 11.04 -48.14 -49.56
CA ALA A 306 10.58 -49.11 -50.56
C ALA A 306 9.79 -50.26 -49.92
N SER A 307 10.26 -50.76 -48.78
CA SER A 307 9.58 -51.81 -48.00
C SER A 307 8.21 -51.34 -47.49
N ILE A 308 8.14 -50.16 -46.87
CA ILE A 308 6.89 -49.59 -46.32
C ILE A 308 5.88 -49.32 -47.44
N LEU A 309 6.33 -48.74 -48.56
CA LEU A 309 5.49 -48.44 -49.71
C LEU A 309 5.33 -49.62 -50.68
N ARG A 310 5.72 -50.84 -50.26
CA ARG A 310 5.67 -52.08 -51.07
C ARG A 310 6.06 -51.86 -52.53
N SER A 311 7.10 -51.05 -52.73
CA SER A 311 7.56 -50.54 -54.02
C SER A 311 8.98 -51.06 -54.29
N ARG A 312 9.41 -51.03 -55.55
CA ARG A 312 10.80 -51.40 -55.87
C ARG A 312 11.74 -50.30 -55.39
N LEU A 313 12.93 -50.70 -54.97
CA LEU A 313 13.98 -49.77 -54.55
C LEU A 313 14.28 -48.72 -55.64
N THR A 314 14.36 -49.16 -56.89
CA THR A 314 14.58 -48.29 -58.05
C THR A 314 13.50 -47.23 -58.22
N THR A 315 12.23 -47.58 -57.95
CA THR A 315 11.11 -46.64 -58.01
C THR A 315 11.25 -45.51 -56.99
N ILE A 316 11.75 -45.80 -55.78
CA ILE A 316 12.00 -44.77 -54.77
C ILE A 316 13.11 -43.82 -55.20
N TYR A 317 14.21 -44.34 -55.77
CA TYR A 317 15.27 -43.50 -56.34
C TYR A 317 14.73 -42.57 -57.44
N THR A 318 13.90 -43.11 -58.35
CA THR A 318 13.27 -42.32 -59.41
C THR A 318 12.38 -41.21 -58.84
N TYR A 319 11.53 -41.52 -57.86
CA TYR A 319 10.67 -40.50 -57.24
C TYR A 319 11.47 -39.42 -56.53
N ARG A 320 12.47 -39.77 -55.72
CA ARG A 320 13.32 -38.77 -55.03
C ARG A 320 14.08 -37.89 -56.03
N SER A 321 14.67 -38.48 -57.06
CA SER A 321 15.38 -37.73 -58.10
C SER A 321 14.45 -36.78 -58.86
N LYS A 322 13.26 -37.26 -59.21
CA LYS A 322 12.23 -36.45 -59.89
C LYS A 322 11.77 -35.29 -59.01
N LEU A 323 11.51 -35.53 -57.73
CA LEU A 323 11.06 -34.50 -56.79
C LEU A 323 12.14 -33.45 -56.53
N LYS A 324 13.41 -33.86 -56.35
CA LYS A 324 14.55 -32.92 -56.27
C LYS A 324 14.67 -32.07 -57.53
N ALA A 325 14.45 -32.65 -58.71
CA ALA A 325 14.55 -31.89 -59.96
C ALA A 325 13.53 -30.74 -60.05
N ARG A 326 12.38 -30.86 -59.36
CA ARG A 326 11.28 -29.88 -59.29
C ARG A 326 11.43 -28.86 -58.15
N ALA A 327 12.37 -29.06 -57.24
CA ALA A 327 12.57 -28.21 -56.08
C ALA A 327 13.22 -26.87 -56.45
N LYS A 328 12.84 -25.79 -55.75
CA LYS A 328 13.50 -24.49 -55.85
C LYS A 328 14.96 -24.54 -55.39
N ASP A 329 15.21 -25.26 -54.29
CA ASP A 329 16.54 -25.57 -53.77
C ASP A 329 16.73 -27.09 -53.82
N ARG A 330 17.50 -27.55 -54.82
CA ARG A 330 17.70 -28.98 -55.08
C ARG A 330 18.52 -29.67 -54.01
N ASP A 331 19.52 -28.98 -53.46
CA ASP A 331 20.50 -29.56 -52.56
C ASP A 331 19.92 -29.76 -51.17
N ASN A 332 19.08 -28.82 -50.72
CA ASN A 332 18.47 -28.87 -49.39
C ASN A 332 17.00 -29.32 -49.36
N PHE A 333 16.39 -29.66 -50.51
CA PHE A 333 14.96 -29.98 -50.60
C PHE A 333 14.47 -30.96 -49.54
N GLU A 334 15.13 -32.10 -49.38
CA GLU A 334 14.70 -33.14 -48.43
C GLU A 334 14.90 -32.70 -46.97
N GLN A 335 15.91 -31.87 -46.70
CA GLN A 335 16.09 -31.28 -45.37
C GLN A 335 14.98 -30.27 -45.05
N GLN A 336 14.59 -29.46 -46.04
CA GLN A 336 13.48 -28.51 -45.91
C GLN A 336 12.16 -29.26 -45.71
N VAL A 337 11.92 -30.34 -46.45
CA VAL A 337 10.77 -31.24 -46.25
C VAL A 337 10.78 -31.83 -44.84
N ALA A 338 11.94 -32.27 -44.32
CA ALA A 338 12.05 -32.84 -42.97
C ALA A 338 11.73 -31.85 -41.84
N ARG A 339 11.82 -30.54 -42.09
CA ARG A 339 11.52 -29.47 -41.12
C ARG A 339 10.06 -28.97 -41.19
N ILE A 340 9.23 -29.50 -42.08
CA ILE A 340 7.83 -29.05 -42.22
C ILE A 340 7.05 -29.26 -40.91
N GLY A 341 6.61 -28.20 -40.25
CA GLY A 341 5.83 -28.33 -39.01
C GLY A 341 6.64 -28.75 -37.78
N THR A 342 7.98 -28.62 -37.81
CA THR A 342 8.73 -28.46 -36.55
C THR A 342 8.52 -27.03 -36.06
N LEU A 343 8.05 -26.85 -34.82
CA LEU A 343 8.12 -25.57 -34.14
C LEU A 343 9.60 -25.23 -33.98
N GLU A 344 10.12 -24.30 -34.77
CA GLU A 344 11.39 -23.67 -34.45
C GLU A 344 11.17 -22.97 -33.11
N ALA A 345 11.86 -23.45 -32.07
CA ALA A 345 11.99 -22.71 -30.84
C ALA A 345 12.72 -21.42 -31.22
N GLU A 346 11.96 -20.34 -31.41
CA GLU A 346 12.50 -18.99 -31.45
C GLU A 346 13.36 -18.83 -30.19
N ARG A 347 14.67 -18.73 -30.40
CA ARG A 347 15.67 -18.50 -29.35
C ARG A 347 15.75 -17.03 -29.01
#